data_AF-A0AAF0JFB7-F1
#
_entry.id   AF-A0AAF0JFB7-F1
#
_cell.length_a   1.000
_cell.length_b   1.000
_cell.length_c   1.000
_cell.angle_alpha   90.00
_cell.angle_beta   90.00
_cell.angle_gamma   90.00
#
_symmetry.space_group_name_H-M   'P 1'
#
loop_
_entity.id
_entity.type
_entity.pdbx_description
1 polymer ?
#
loop_
_entity_poly.entity_id
_entity_poly.type
_entity_poly.pdbx_seq_one_letter_code
_entity_poly.pdbx_strand_id
1 'polypeptide(L)'
;MLTLLQISQSSQPGPSKLSSTLPTLTKLTDAALFARDYERAADILGSIADLSSLCAADSNDNVIQNAIKHGIFALAKDTRRSADYEFSPAMAIAAVYDKCLENNLRFPHGVMSSIVGSIARSLAGETLLEALNVLRTYFLQQADGDWSALSALIMAYGRAGYPERAEALLAAYAKAMDPTQSTPTFRQLALQHKERNTQAAAYMIHVRRSARKTLPVDLPIESWCGQSVVWNSVIRARTMNGDIAAARIWLERYRVLLHIETPFRPTPTASPYLTMMHACSSTSGIRAYVQQSPASTRRMLRRLSCEEDVDLMMESPYRTAAIHHLLRLMQTDRIVPGVAILNFLTSFEAGRNRITNGTKFAHQALILPWDCNRVRVHRTTYASLFTLYGAAARSASSPARVDPLSNGETKFTKLLERLNTPRRLLFHCLNALHRLDAMKLKGFCSQYGTQLLNSALAALLTCQDYTAALYAVGMLERLGVRRDAYTYACVWEQIPLQDTIEQGIKQAITHQISTLVLQRDSPRWMHSLRKLRDTSQDPVQEAMKQIALAHHEYTRVYNM
;
A
#
# COMPACT_ATOMS: atom_id res chain seq x y z
N MET A 1 -30.97 -12.33 -22.23
CA MET A 1 -31.77 -11.52 -23.17
C MET A 1 -33.18 -12.03 -23.35
N LEU A 2 -33.43 -13.26 -23.79
CA LEU A 2 -34.81 -13.79 -23.95
C LEU A 2 -35.65 -13.72 -22.66
N THR A 3 -35.04 -14.00 -21.50
CA THR A 3 -35.70 -13.88 -20.18
C THR A 3 -36.01 -12.43 -19.81
N LEU A 4 -35.16 -11.47 -20.20
CA LEU A 4 -35.39 -10.03 -19.96
C LEU A 4 -36.49 -9.49 -20.88
N LEU A 5 -36.52 -9.92 -22.14
CA LEU A 5 -37.61 -9.63 -23.09
C LEU A 5 -38.96 -10.16 -22.61
N GLN A 6 -38.99 -11.36 -22.01
CA GLN A 6 -40.20 -11.91 -21.41
C GLN A 6 -40.68 -11.14 -20.16
N ILE A 7 -39.76 -10.49 -19.44
CA ILE A 7 -40.08 -9.68 -18.26
C ILE A 7 -40.55 -8.28 -18.67
N SER A 8 -39.90 -7.65 -19.65
CA SER A 8 -40.27 -6.33 -20.17
C SER A 8 -41.63 -6.33 -20.88
N GLN A 9 -42.04 -7.48 -21.43
CA GLN A 9 -43.37 -7.65 -22.02
C GLN A 9 -44.48 -7.88 -20.98
N SER A 10 -44.15 -8.12 -19.70
CA SER A 10 -45.14 -8.24 -18.63
C SER A 10 -45.35 -6.88 -17.98
N SER A 11 -46.55 -6.32 -18.08
CA SER A 11 -46.90 -4.97 -17.62
C SER A 11 -46.70 -4.73 -16.12
N GLN A 12 -46.59 -5.79 -15.31
CA GLN A 12 -46.05 -5.75 -13.95
C GLN A 12 -45.40 -7.12 -13.61
N PRO A 13 -44.06 -7.24 -13.55
CA PRO A 13 -43.43 -8.46 -13.07
C PRO A 13 -43.69 -8.59 -11.57
N GLY A 14 -44.56 -9.52 -11.18
CA GLY A 14 -44.80 -9.81 -9.76
C GLY A 14 -43.50 -10.16 -9.02
N PRO A 15 -43.42 -9.88 -7.71
CA PRO A 15 -42.19 -10.03 -6.89
C PRO A 15 -41.54 -11.42 -6.95
N SER A 16 -42.30 -12.47 -7.27
CA SER A 16 -41.81 -13.84 -7.48
C SER A 16 -40.97 -14.04 -8.75
N LYS A 17 -41.19 -13.22 -9.79
CA LYS A 17 -40.38 -13.27 -11.03
C LYS A 17 -39.03 -12.57 -10.84
N LEU A 18 -38.97 -11.49 -10.05
CA LEU A 18 -37.71 -10.82 -9.73
C LEU A 18 -36.80 -11.70 -8.87
N SER A 19 -37.36 -12.39 -7.87
CA SER A 19 -36.57 -13.24 -6.97
C SER A 19 -35.89 -14.42 -7.68
N SER A 20 -36.44 -14.90 -8.79
CA SER A 20 -35.87 -15.96 -9.62
C SER A 20 -34.92 -15.45 -10.72
N THR A 21 -35.16 -14.24 -11.23
CA THR A 21 -34.36 -13.66 -12.33
C THR A 21 -33.05 -13.07 -11.84
N LEU A 22 -33.07 -12.33 -10.73
CA LEU A 22 -31.90 -11.60 -10.23
C LEU A 22 -30.70 -12.52 -9.92
N PRO A 23 -30.85 -13.69 -9.24
CA PRO A 23 -29.74 -14.61 -9.01
C PRO A 23 -29.13 -15.13 -10.32
N THR A 24 -29.93 -15.27 -11.36
CA THR A 24 -29.48 -15.73 -12.68
C THR A 24 -28.65 -14.65 -13.37
N LEU A 25 -29.10 -13.39 -13.33
CA LEU A 25 -28.34 -12.26 -13.86
C LEU A 25 -27.03 -12.06 -13.10
N THR A 26 -27.03 -12.15 -11.77
CA THR A 26 -25.79 -12.07 -10.97
C THR A 26 -24.80 -13.17 -11.34
N LYS A 27 -25.25 -14.42 -11.52
CA LYS A 27 -24.38 -15.52 -11.98
C LYS A 27 -23.83 -15.28 -13.39
N LEU A 28 -24.62 -14.70 -14.29
CA LEU A 28 -24.17 -14.34 -15.63
C LEU A 28 -23.14 -13.21 -15.59
N THR A 29 -23.32 -12.22 -14.71
CA THR A 29 -22.31 -11.18 -14.47
C THR A 29 -21.01 -11.82 -13.97
N ASP A 30 -21.07 -12.71 -12.97
CA ASP A 30 -19.87 -13.39 -12.45
C ASP A 30 -19.19 -14.24 -13.53
N ALA A 31 -19.95 -14.89 -14.41
CA ALA A 31 -19.41 -15.65 -15.54
C ALA A 31 -18.75 -14.75 -16.59
N ALA A 32 -19.36 -13.62 -16.94
CA ALA A 32 -18.78 -12.63 -17.86
C ALA A 32 -17.49 -12.04 -17.28
N LEU A 33 -17.48 -11.69 -15.99
CA LEU A 33 -16.29 -11.21 -15.29
C LEU A 33 -15.18 -12.27 -15.21
N PHE A 34 -15.53 -13.54 -15.00
CA PHE A 34 -14.57 -14.63 -15.03
C PHE A 34 -13.94 -14.80 -16.42
N ALA A 35 -14.75 -14.64 -17.47
CA ALA A 35 -14.29 -14.65 -18.86
C ALA A 35 -13.56 -13.35 -19.29
N ARG A 36 -13.53 -12.33 -18.42
CA ARG A 36 -13.03 -10.96 -18.70
C ARG A 36 -13.77 -10.24 -19.82
N ASP A 37 -15.03 -10.59 -20.03
CA ASP A 37 -15.94 -9.91 -20.94
C ASP A 37 -16.61 -8.75 -20.20
N TYR A 38 -15.87 -7.66 -20.05
CA TYR A 38 -16.26 -6.51 -19.23
C TYR A 38 -17.44 -5.72 -19.82
N GLU A 39 -17.55 -5.70 -21.14
CA GLU A 39 -18.67 -5.07 -21.87
C GLU A 39 -19.97 -5.81 -21.55
N ARG A 40 -19.97 -7.14 -21.73
CA ARG A 40 -21.13 -7.96 -21.39
C ARG A 40 -21.49 -7.90 -19.91
N ALA A 41 -20.49 -7.85 -19.03
CA ALA A 41 -20.74 -7.67 -17.60
C ALA A 41 -21.43 -6.33 -17.30
N ALA A 42 -21.02 -5.24 -17.97
CA ALA A 42 -21.65 -3.93 -17.87
C ALA A 42 -23.09 -3.96 -18.40
N ASP A 43 -23.33 -4.59 -19.55
CA ASP A 43 -24.67 -4.72 -20.14
C ASP A 43 -25.64 -5.48 -19.24
N ILE A 44 -25.17 -6.57 -18.62
CA ILE A 44 -25.98 -7.35 -17.67
C ILE A 44 -26.30 -6.50 -16.43
N LEU A 45 -25.32 -5.74 -15.91
CA LEU A 45 -25.54 -4.85 -14.77
C LEU A 45 -26.44 -3.66 -15.12
N GLY A 46 -26.33 -3.11 -16.32
CA GLY A 46 -27.25 -2.11 -16.86
C GLY A 46 -28.66 -2.67 -16.97
N SER A 47 -28.81 -3.90 -17.45
CA SER A 47 -30.11 -4.60 -17.48
C SER A 47 -30.69 -4.81 -16.07
N ILE A 48 -29.84 -5.06 -15.07
CA ILE A 48 -30.27 -5.13 -13.67
C ILE A 48 -30.73 -3.75 -13.17
N ALA A 49 -30.06 -2.66 -13.58
CA ALA A 49 -30.48 -1.30 -13.26
C ALA A 49 -31.82 -0.96 -13.92
N ASP A 50 -32.04 -1.33 -15.18
CA ASP A 50 -33.31 -1.08 -15.88
C ASP A 50 -34.50 -1.79 -15.20
N LEU A 51 -34.27 -2.93 -14.52
CA LEU A 51 -35.31 -3.61 -13.74
C LEU A 51 -35.84 -2.79 -12.56
N SER A 52 -35.08 -1.81 -12.04
CA SER A 52 -35.56 -0.97 -10.93
C SER A 52 -36.69 -0.05 -11.37
N SER A 53 -36.62 0.48 -12.60
CA SER A 53 -37.66 1.35 -13.17
C SER A 53 -39.01 0.64 -13.27
N LEU A 54 -38.99 -0.71 -13.34
CA LEU A 54 -40.16 -1.58 -13.42
C LEU A 54 -40.70 -2.02 -12.05
N CYS A 55 -39.97 -1.76 -10.96
CA CYS A 55 -40.31 -2.21 -9.61
C CYS A 55 -40.82 -1.05 -8.74
N ALA A 56 -42.13 -0.84 -8.71
CA ALA A 56 -42.76 0.13 -7.79
C ALA A 56 -42.88 -0.45 -6.36
N ALA A 57 -41.79 -0.57 -5.59
CA ALA A 57 -41.82 -0.77 -4.12
C ALA A 57 -40.43 -0.74 -3.43
N ASP A 58 -40.35 -0.01 -2.31
CA ASP A 58 -39.15 0.25 -1.46
C ASP A 58 -38.36 -0.99 -0.98
N SER A 59 -38.94 -2.19 -0.97
CA SER A 59 -38.28 -3.40 -0.46
C SER A 59 -37.39 -4.11 -1.48
N ASN A 60 -37.65 -3.95 -2.79
CA ASN A 60 -36.90 -4.60 -3.86
C ASN A 60 -35.67 -3.79 -4.32
N ASP A 61 -35.67 -2.48 -4.07
CA ASP A 61 -34.54 -1.58 -4.38
C ASP A 61 -33.26 -2.01 -3.68
N ASN A 62 -33.34 -2.49 -2.43
CA ASN A 62 -32.19 -2.98 -1.69
C ASN A 62 -31.55 -4.21 -2.34
N VAL A 63 -32.34 -5.10 -2.95
CA VAL A 63 -31.82 -6.33 -3.56
C VAL A 63 -31.14 -6.00 -4.89
N ILE A 64 -31.77 -5.13 -5.70
CA ILE A 64 -31.21 -4.64 -6.97
C ILE A 64 -29.92 -3.85 -6.71
N GLN A 65 -29.93 -2.91 -5.75
CA GLN A 65 -28.74 -2.15 -5.35
C GLN A 65 -27.63 -3.05 -4.84
N ASN A 66 -27.94 -4.13 -4.10
CA ASN A 66 -26.93 -5.08 -3.64
C ASN A 66 -26.33 -5.90 -4.78
N ALA A 67 -27.12 -6.30 -5.79
CA ALA A 67 -26.62 -7.00 -6.97
C ALA A 67 -25.70 -6.08 -7.81
N ILE A 68 -26.14 -4.84 -8.06
CA ILE A 68 -25.34 -3.81 -8.75
C ILE A 68 -24.05 -3.55 -7.98
N LYS A 69 -24.13 -3.36 -6.65
CA LYS A 69 -22.98 -3.19 -5.77
C LYS A 69 -22.00 -4.35 -5.88
N HIS A 70 -22.47 -5.59 -5.81
CA HIS A 70 -21.61 -6.78 -5.92
C HIS A 70 -20.89 -6.83 -7.28
N GLY A 71 -21.63 -6.64 -8.38
CA GLY A 71 -21.05 -6.63 -9.72
C GLY A 71 -20.00 -5.55 -9.92
N ILE A 72 -20.25 -4.34 -9.41
CA ILE A 72 -19.28 -3.24 -9.52
C ILE A 72 -18.06 -3.47 -8.63
N PHE A 73 -18.22 -4.05 -7.43
CA PHE A 73 -17.08 -4.47 -6.62
C PHE A 73 -16.21 -5.51 -7.33
N ALA A 74 -16.84 -6.45 -8.05
CA ALA A 74 -16.14 -7.46 -8.82
C ALA A 74 -15.39 -6.85 -10.02
N LEU A 75 -16.03 -5.93 -10.77
CA LEU A 75 -15.38 -5.14 -11.82
C LEU A 75 -14.18 -4.34 -11.29
N ALA A 76 -14.36 -3.62 -10.18
CA ALA A 76 -13.34 -2.78 -9.58
C ALA A 76 -12.13 -3.58 -9.09
N LYS A 77 -12.32 -4.86 -8.74
CA LYS A 77 -11.24 -5.76 -8.36
C LYS A 77 -10.35 -6.13 -9.55
N ASP A 78 -10.92 -6.24 -10.74
CA ASP A 78 -10.21 -6.73 -11.94
C ASP A 78 -9.50 -5.62 -12.73
N THR A 79 -9.84 -4.35 -12.49
CA THR A 79 -9.07 -3.16 -12.96
C THR A 79 -7.58 -3.17 -12.59
N ARG A 80 -7.12 -4.07 -11.71
CA ARG A 80 -5.69 -4.25 -11.41
C ARG A 80 -4.92 -4.96 -12.53
N ARG A 81 -5.60 -5.51 -13.55
CA ARG A 81 -5.02 -6.50 -14.48
C ARG A 81 -5.19 -6.19 -15.96
N SER A 82 -5.93 -5.14 -16.32
CA SER A 82 -6.42 -4.93 -17.68
C SER A 82 -5.98 -3.58 -18.21
N ALA A 83 -4.77 -3.52 -18.79
CA ALA A 83 -4.33 -2.41 -19.64
C ALA A 83 -4.50 -2.74 -21.14
N ASP A 84 -4.78 -4.01 -21.48
CA ASP A 84 -4.68 -4.54 -22.84
C ASP A 84 -6.04 -4.82 -23.51
N TYR A 85 -7.16 -4.41 -22.92
CA TYR A 85 -8.50 -4.67 -23.47
C TYR A 85 -9.18 -3.38 -23.97
N GLU A 86 -9.84 -3.45 -25.12
CA GLU A 86 -10.59 -2.33 -25.73
C GLU A 86 -11.67 -1.78 -24.80
N PHE A 87 -12.35 -2.65 -24.04
CA PHE A 87 -13.31 -2.25 -23.02
C PHE A 87 -12.75 -2.48 -21.61
N SER A 88 -12.19 -1.43 -21.02
CA SER A 88 -11.60 -1.53 -19.68
C SER A 88 -12.67 -1.72 -18.59
N PRO A 89 -12.35 -2.35 -17.44
CA PRO A 89 -13.34 -2.45 -16.37
C PRO A 89 -13.69 -1.09 -15.76
N ALA A 90 -12.88 -0.03 -15.99
CA ALA A 90 -13.26 1.33 -15.63
C ALA A 90 -14.40 1.86 -16.51
N MET A 91 -14.38 1.54 -17.82
CA MET A 91 -15.48 1.87 -18.73
C MET A 91 -16.75 1.10 -18.40
N ALA A 92 -16.64 -0.19 -18.08
CA ALA A 92 -17.76 -1.00 -17.61
C ALA A 92 -18.45 -0.38 -16.39
N ILE A 93 -17.66 0.08 -15.42
CA ILE A 93 -18.16 0.74 -14.22
C ILE A 93 -18.85 2.07 -14.54
N ALA A 94 -18.27 2.87 -15.46
CA ALA A 94 -18.87 4.12 -15.90
C ALA A 94 -20.21 3.90 -16.62
N ALA A 95 -20.29 2.91 -17.51
CA ALA A 95 -21.54 2.56 -18.20
C ALA A 95 -22.65 2.14 -17.22
N VAL A 96 -22.30 1.37 -16.19
CA VAL A 96 -23.26 1.01 -15.12
C VAL A 96 -23.67 2.23 -14.30
N TYR A 97 -22.75 3.18 -14.06
CA TYR A 97 -23.08 4.44 -13.39
C TYR A 97 -24.06 5.28 -14.21
N ASP A 98 -23.82 5.45 -15.52
CA ASP A 98 -24.71 6.18 -16.42
C ASP A 98 -26.11 5.54 -16.44
N LYS A 99 -26.18 4.20 -16.50
CA LYS A 99 -27.45 3.47 -16.40
C LYS A 99 -28.17 3.65 -15.07
N CYS A 100 -27.45 3.70 -13.95
CA CYS A 100 -28.07 4.03 -12.67
C CYS A 100 -28.64 5.46 -12.66
N LEU A 101 -27.92 6.43 -13.22
CA LEU A 101 -28.40 7.81 -13.34
C LEU A 101 -29.65 7.91 -14.22
N GLU A 102 -29.65 7.27 -15.40
CA GLU A 102 -30.80 7.22 -16.31
C GLU A 102 -32.06 6.68 -15.63
N ASN A 103 -31.90 5.70 -14.74
CA ASN A 103 -32.99 5.05 -14.02
C ASN A 103 -33.33 5.72 -12.66
N ASN A 104 -32.78 6.91 -12.36
CA ASN A 104 -32.92 7.60 -11.06
C ASN A 104 -32.53 6.74 -9.85
N LEU A 105 -31.65 5.76 -10.03
CA LEU A 105 -31.16 4.91 -8.96
C LEU A 105 -30.08 5.64 -8.16
N ARG A 106 -30.18 5.59 -6.82
CA ARG A 106 -29.08 5.98 -5.97
C ARG A 106 -27.92 5.02 -6.15
N PHE A 107 -26.85 5.53 -6.74
CA PHE A 107 -25.59 4.81 -6.86
C PHE A 107 -25.00 4.54 -5.46
N PRO A 108 -24.72 3.27 -5.10
CA PRO A 108 -24.32 2.95 -3.73
C PRO A 108 -22.98 3.59 -3.33
N HIS A 109 -22.95 4.30 -2.19
CA HIS A 109 -21.76 5.01 -1.70
C HIS A 109 -20.49 4.15 -1.60
N GLY A 110 -20.60 2.94 -1.05
CA GLY A 110 -19.47 2.01 -0.95
C GLY A 110 -18.84 1.66 -2.31
N VAL A 111 -19.62 1.78 -3.38
CA VAL A 111 -19.19 1.55 -4.75
C VAL A 111 -18.47 2.77 -5.31
N MET A 112 -18.86 3.98 -4.94
CA MET A 112 -18.21 5.24 -5.36
C MET A 112 -16.71 5.22 -5.06
N SER A 113 -16.31 4.77 -3.86
CA SER A 113 -14.88 4.63 -3.52
C SER A 113 -14.11 3.70 -4.49
N SER A 114 -14.78 2.65 -4.96
CA SER A 114 -14.22 1.67 -5.90
C SER A 114 -14.17 2.20 -7.33
N ILE A 115 -15.19 2.95 -7.76
CA ILE A 115 -15.20 3.70 -9.03
C ILE A 115 -14.02 4.66 -9.04
N VAL A 116 -13.96 5.56 -8.06
CA VAL A 116 -12.94 6.61 -7.98
C VAL A 116 -11.55 5.98 -7.96
N GLY A 117 -11.33 4.93 -7.17
CA GLY A 117 -10.06 4.21 -7.15
C GLY A 117 -9.70 3.51 -8.47
N SER A 118 -10.69 3.12 -9.27
CA SER A 118 -10.51 2.49 -10.58
C SER A 118 -10.22 3.51 -11.68
N ILE A 119 -11.01 4.58 -11.73
CA ILE A 119 -10.81 5.71 -12.64
C ILE A 119 -9.46 6.37 -12.37
N ALA A 120 -9.12 6.64 -11.10
CA ALA A 120 -7.83 7.20 -10.74
C ALA A 120 -6.64 6.30 -11.13
N ARG A 121 -6.85 4.99 -11.31
CA ARG A 121 -5.80 4.08 -11.80
C ARG A 121 -5.65 4.09 -13.31
N SER A 122 -6.75 4.37 -14.02
CA SER A 122 -6.85 4.20 -15.48
C SER A 122 -6.67 5.53 -16.22
N LEU A 123 -7.07 6.64 -15.59
CA LEU A 123 -6.94 8.00 -16.12
C LEU A 123 -5.81 8.76 -15.41
N ALA A 124 -5.28 9.78 -16.08
CA ALA A 124 -4.25 10.68 -15.54
C ALA A 124 -4.56 12.14 -15.91
N GLY A 125 -3.92 13.08 -15.21
CA GLY A 125 -3.96 14.50 -15.53
C GLY A 125 -5.36 15.10 -15.58
N GLU A 126 -5.63 15.87 -16.63
CA GLU A 126 -6.87 16.64 -16.81
C GLU A 126 -8.11 15.75 -17.03
N THR A 127 -7.99 14.65 -17.76
CA THR A 127 -9.11 13.71 -17.97
C THR A 127 -9.57 13.08 -16.65
N LEU A 128 -8.62 12.77 -15.76
CA LEU A 128 -8.96 12.33 -14.41
C LEU A 128 -9.66 13.45 -13.63
N LEU A 129 -9.18 14.70 -13.74
CA LEU A 129 -9.78 15.84 -13.05
C LEU A 129 -11.24 16.07 -13.49
N GLU A 130 -11.53 15.99 -14.78
CA GLU A 130 -12.89 16.13 -15.34
C GLU A 130 -13.83 15.06 -14.77
N ALA A 131 -13.41 13.79 -14.81
CA ALA A 131 -14.18 12.68 -14.24
C ALA A 131 -14.43 12.89 -12.73
N LEU A 132 -13.42 13.36 -11.99
CA LEU A 132 -13.56 13.64 -10.56
C LEU A 132 -14.51 14.81 -10.25
N ASN A 133 -14.63 15.80 -11.14
CA ASN A 133 -15.56 16.91 -10.97
C ASN A 133 -17.03 16.46 -11.13
N VAL A 134 -17.30 15.54 -12.07
CA VAL A 134 -18.62 14.91 -12.22
C VAL A 134 -18.98 14.11 -10.96
N LEU A 135 -18.10 13.20 -10.54
CA LEU A 135 -18.32 12.36 -9.35
C LEU A 135 -18.41 13.18 -8.07
N ARG A 136 -17.67 14.28 -7.96
CA ARG A 136 -17.76 15.23 -6.85
C ARG A 136 -19.16 15.83 -6.74
N THR A 137 -19.74 16.26 -7.86
CA THR A 137 -21.05 16.90 -7.87
C THR A 137 -22.11 15.93 -7.37
N TYR A 138 -22.07 14.70 -7.87
CA TYR A 138 -22.93 13.62 -7.40
C TYR A 138 -22.73 13.32 -5.90
N PHE A 139 -21.48 13.20 -5.45
CA PHE A 139 -21.16 12.95 -4.03
C PHE A 139 -21.71 14.05 -3.11
N LEU A 140 -21.58 15.32 -3.49
CA LEU A 140 -22.07 16.45 -2.69
C LEU A 140 -23.59 16.55 -2.64
N GLN A 141 -24.30 16.09 -3.67
CA GLN A 141 -25.77 16.03 -3.67
C GLN A 141 -26.32 14.99 -2.69
N GLN A 142 -25.52 13.98 -2.36
CA GLN A 142 -25.89 12.88 -1.46
C GLN A 142 -25.09 12.92 -0.16
N ALA A 143 -24.88 14.09 0.42
CA ALA A 143 -24.00 14.28 1.59
C ALA A 143 -24.48 13.48 2.82
N ASP A 144 -24.19 12.17 2.84
CA ASP A 144 -24.73 11.18 3.80
C ASP A 144 -23.62 10.57 4.68
N GLY A 145 -22.42 11.16 4.69
CA GLY A 145 -21.35 10.74 5.61
C GLY A 145 -20.44 9.60 5.14
N ASP A 146 -20.39 9.26 3.83
CA ASP A 146 -19.46 8.21 3.37
C ASP A 146 -18.00 8.69 3.28
N TRP A 147 -17.27 8.42 4.37
CA TRP A 147 -15.85 8.72 4.51
C TRP A 147 -14.95 7.96 3.53
N SER A 148 -15.38 6.79 3.03
CA SER A 148 -14.60 5.98 2.09
C SER A 148 -14.61 6.62 0.71
N ALA A 149 -15.78 7.05 0.23
CA ALA A 149 -15.90 7.81 -1.01
C ALA A 149 -15.18 9.16 -0.93
N LEU A 150 -15.36 9.91 0.17
CA LEU A 150 -14.65 11.17 0.39
C LEU A 150 -13.12 11.00 0.35
N SER A 151 -12.61 10.00 1.08
CA SER A 151 -11.18 9.67 1.11
C SER A 151 -10.64 9.26 -0.26
N ALA A 152 -11.41 8.46 -1.01
CA ALA A 152 -11.05 8.06 -2.37
C ALA A 152 -10.97 9.27 -3.31
N LEU A 153 -11.95 10.18 -3.27
CA LEU A 153 -11.96 11.41 -4.05
C LEU A 153 -10.74 12.28 -3.72
N ILE A 154 -10.46 12.50 -2.44
CA ILE A 154 -9.30 13.28 -1.98
C ILE A 154 -7.99 12.69 -2.53
N MET A 155 -7.80 11.37 -2.40
CA MET A 155 -6.61 10.70 -2.95
C MET A 155 -6.53 10.80 -4.48
N ALA A 156 -7.67 10.69 -5.17
CA ALA A 156 -7.72 10.79 -6.62
C ALA A 156 -7.37 12.20 -7.12
N TYR A 157 -7.83 13.26 -6.45
CA TYR A 157 -7.39 14.64 -6.74
C TYR A 157 -5.88 14.83 -6.53
N GLY A 158 -5.32 14.23 -5.47
CA GLY A 158 -3.87 14.20 -5.27
C GLY A 158 -3.13 13.51 -6.41
N ARG A 159 -3.66 12.39 -6.92
CA ARG A 159 -3.11 11.68 -8.08
C ARG A 159 -3.24 12.46 -9.39
N ALA A 160 -4.29 13.25 -9.54
CA ALA A 160 -4.47 14.14 -10.67
C ALA A 160 -3.51 15.36 -10.65
N GLY A 161 -2.79 15.58 -9.55
CA GLY A 161 -1.89 16.72 -9.38
C GLY A 161 -2.55 17.98 -8.81
N TYR A 162 -3.80 17.88 -8.36
CA TYR A 162 -4.63 19.01 -7.89
C TYR A 162 -5.13 18.83 -6.45
N PRO A 163 -4.25 18.68 -5.44
CA PRO A 163 -4.66 18.45 -4.05
C PRO A 163 -5.46 19.60 -3.44
N GLU A 164 -5.31 20.84 -3.92
CA GLU A 164 -6.15 21.97 -3.52
C GLU A 164 -7.62 21.80 -3.92
N ARG A 165 -7.92 21.05 -4.99
CA ARG A 165 -9.31 20.69 -5.33
C ARG A 165 -9.90 19.72 -4.31
N ALA A 166 -9.08 18.87 -3.70
CA ALA A 166 -9.52 18.02 -2.58
C ALA A 166 -9.86 18.86 -1.33
N GLU A 167 -9.11 19.93 -1.06
CA GLU A 167 -9.40 20.86 0.03
C GLU A 167 -10.67 21.67 -0.25
N ALA A 168 -10.87 22.10 -1.50
CA ALA A 168 -12.11 22.73 -1.93
C ALA A 168 -13.32 21.77 -1.84
N LEU A 169 -13.12 20.48 -2.10
CA LEU A 169 -14.13 19.45 -1.86
C LEU A 169 -14.48 19.36 -0.37
N LEU A 170 -13.50 19.32 0.53
CA LEU A 170 -13.75 19.31 1.98
C LEU A 170 -14.49 20.57 2.45
N ALA A 171 -14.13 21.74 1.93
CA ALA A 171 -14.85 22.99 2.22
C ALA A 171 -16.31 22.95 1.74
N ALA A 172 -16.54 22.44 0.52
CA ALA A 172 -17.89 22.30 -0.03
C ALA A 172 -18.71 21.26 0.73
N TYR A 173 -18.08 20.16 1.16
CA TYR A 173 -18.70 19.12 1.96
C TYR A 173 -19.11 19.64 3.34
N ALA A 174 -18.23 20.39 4.01
CA ALA A 174 -18.56 21.08 5.26
C ALA A 174 -19.81 21.95 5.12
N LYS A 175 -19.84 22.80 4.07
CA LYS A 175 -20.98 23.66 3.78
C LYS A 175 -22.27 22.90 3.45
N ALA A 176 -22.16 21.74 2.81
CA ALA A 176 -23.32 20.90 2.47
C ALA A 176 -23.90 20.22 3.72
N MET A 177 -23.06 19.83 4.67
CA MET A 177 -23.47 19.16 5.91
C MET A 177 -24.11 20.09 6.93
N ASP A 178 -23.60 21.31 7.07
CA ASP A 178 -24.22 22.33 7.91
C ASP A 178 -24.15 23.70 7.23
N PRO A 179 -25.18 24.09 6.46
CA PRO A 179 -25.23 25.39 5.81
C PRO A 179 -25.34 26.57 6.79
N THR A 180 -25.70 26.31 8.04
CA THR A 180 -26.12 27.31 9.03
C THR A 180 -25.09 27.55 10.14
N GLN A 181 -24.23 26.58 10.43
CA GLN A 181 -23.18 26.74 11.43
C GLN A 181 -21.90 27.32 10.83
N SER A 182 -21.46 28.44 11.43
CA SER A 182 -20.08 28.90 11.29
C SER A 182 -19.20 28.14 12.28
N THR A 183 -18.80 26.92 11.96
CA THR A 183 -17.77 26.22 12.75
C THR A 183 -16.44 26.95 12.64
N PRO A 184 -15.67 27.03 13.75
CA PRO A 184 -14.39 27.72 13.74
C PRO A 184 -13.41 27.02 12.80
N THR A 185 -12.59 27.79 12.10
CA THR A 185 -11.50 27.21 11.30
C THR A 185 -10.35 26.70 12.18
N PHE A 186 -9.48 25.87 11.62
CA PHE A 186 -8.26 25.42 12.31
C PHE A 186 -7.42 26.57 12.84
N ARG A 187 -7.27 27.65 12.05
CA ARG A 187 -6.51 28.82 12.49
C ARG A 187 -7.21 29.57 13.61
N GLN A 188 -8.52 29.74 13.55
CA GLN A 188 -9.29 30.39 14.61
C GLN A 188 -9.20 29.58 15.91
N LEU A 189 -9.41 28.26 15.85
CA LEU A 189 -9.29 27.39 17.00
C LEU A 189 -7.86 27.43 17.58
N ALA A 190 -6.83 27.31 16.73
CA ALA A 190 -5.45 27.38 17.22
C ALA A 190 -5.12 28.74 17.84
N LEU A 191 -5.65 29.84 17.31
CA LEU A 191 -5.47 31.18 17.90
C LEU A 191 -6.09 31.29 19.29
N GLN A 192 -7.27 30.72 19.49
CA GLN A 192 -7.97 30.70 20.78
C GLN A 192 -7.19 29.91 21.84
N HIS A 193 -6.52 28.83 21.43
CA HIS A 193 -5.85 27.92 22.36
C HIS A 193 -4.32 28.09 22.44
N LYS A 194 -3.71 28.98 21.65
CA LYS A 194 -2.23 29.11 21.54
C LYS A 194 -1.51 29.35 22.88
N GLU A 195 -2.16 30.01 23.85
CA GLU A 195 -1.53 30.36 25.14
C GLU A 195 -1.53 29.19 26.12
N ARG A 196 -2.49 28.28 25.98
CA ARG A 196 -2.68 27.13 26.89
C ARG A 196 -2.27 25.81 26.27
N ASN A 197 -2.11 25.76 24.95
CA ASN A 197 -1.81 24.54 24.19
C ASN A 197 -0.55 24.73 23.35
N THR A 198 0.49 23.97 23.69
CA THR A 198 1.80 24.01 23.02
C THR A 198 1.72 23.62 21.55
N GLN A 199 0.80 22.73 21.16
CA GLN A 199 0.64 22.32 19.76
C GLN A 199 -0.09 23.38 18.94
N ALA A 200 -1.08 24.05 19.52
CA ALA A 200 -1.71 25.22 18.89
C ALA A 200 -0.68 26.35 18.67
N ALA A 201 0.19 26.60 19.65
CA ALA A 201 1.29 27.55 19.50
C ALA A 201 2.28 27.13 18.39
N ALA A 202 2.71 25.86 18.40
CA ALA A 202 3.62 25.31 17.40
C ALA A 202 3.05 25.40 15.97
N TYR A 203 1.77 25.06 15.79
CA TYR A 203 1.07 25.22 14.52
C TYR A 203 1.05 26.68 14.07
N MET A 204 0.70 27.62 14.96
CA MET A 204 0.68 29.04 14.60
C MET A 204 2.05 29.58 14.20
N ILE A 205 3.13 29.12 14.85
CA ILE A 205 4.50 29.43 14.45
C ILE A 205 4.78 28.87 13.05
N HIS A 206 4.36 27.63 12.78
CA HIS A 206 4.57 26.97 11.50
C HIS A 206 3.84 27.70 10.36
N VAL A 207 2.57 28.05 10.56
CA VAL A 207 1.77 28.83 9.60
C VAL A 207 2.39 30.20 9.32
N ARG A 208 2.82 30.93 10.36
CA ARG A 208 3.46 32.26 10.20
C ARG A 208 4.77 32.21 9.41
N ARG A 209 5.52 31.11 9.51
CA ARG A 209 6.82 30.95 8.85
C ARG A 209 6.73 30.31 7.48
N SER A 210 5.57 29.75 7.12
CA SER A 210 5.36 29.08 5.84
C SER A 210 5.14 30.09 4.72
N ALA A 211 5.60 29.75 3.51
CA ALA A 211 5.34 30.58 2.34
C ALA A 211 3.84 30.58 2.03
N ARG A 212 3.29 31.72 1.59
CA ARG A 212 1.85 31.82 1.26
C ARG A 212 1.42 30.78 0.21
N LYS A 213 2.30 30.46 -0.74
CA LYS A 213 2.05 29.47 -1.80
C LYS A 213 1.92 28.02 -1.30
N THR A 214 2.48 27.71 -0.12
CA THR A 214 2.47 26.34 0.43
C THR A 214 1.47 26.17 1.57
N LEU A 215 0.68 27.21 1.89
CA LEU A 215 -0.33 27.15 2.95
C LEU A 215 -1.60 26.50 2.40
N PRO A 216 -2.03 25.35 2.94
CA PRO A 216 -3.34 24.78 2.64
C PRO A 216 -4.48 25.74 2.97
N VAL A 217 -5.61 25.56 2.28
CA VAL A 217 -6.84 26.31 2.59
C VAL A 217 -7.21 26.09 4.05
N ASP A 218 -7.52 27.16 4.77
CA ASP A 218 -7.98 27.06 6.16
C ASP A 218 -9.44 26.60 6.17
N LEU A 219 -9.66 25.38 6.66
CA LEU A 219 -10.97 24.73 6.60
C LEU A 219 -11.73 24.85 7.93
N PRO A 220 -13.07 24.84 7.88
CA PRO A 220 -13.90 24.65 9.08
C PRO A 220 -13.66 23.27 9.71
N ILE A 221 -13.83 23.20 11.02
CA ILE A 221 -13.75 21.94 11.79
C ILE A 221 -15.13 21.29 11.81
N GLU A 222 -15.23 20.09 11.24
CA GLU A 222 -16.51 19.42 10.97
C GLU A 222 -16.47 17.91 11.24
N SER A 223 -17.58 17.23 11.02
CA SER A 223 -17.73 15.77 11.17
C SER A 223 -16.61 14.93 10.51
N TRP A 224 -16.08 15.35 9.36
CA TRP A 224 -14.97 14.66 8.70
C TRP A 224 -13.66 14.70 9.50
N CYS A 225 -13.47 15.69 10.38
CA CYS A 225 -12.30 15.82 11.23
C CYS A 225 -12.18 14.68 12.25
N GLY A 226 -13.29 14.03 12.61
CA GLY A 226 -13.26 12.82 13.45
C GLY A 226 -12.61 11.61 12.77
N GLN A 227 -12.50 11.63 11.44
CA GLN A 227 -12.20 10.45 10.63
C GLN A 227 -10.72 10.37 10.24
N SER A 228 -9.98 9.48 10.88
CA SER A 228 -8.53 9.29 10.64
C SER A 228 -8.18 8.96 9.18
N VAL A 229 -9.07 8.28 8.46
CA VAL A 229 -8.89 7.95 7.03
C VAL A 229 -8.87 9.20 6.14
N VAL A 230 -9.66 10.22 6.49
CA VAL A 230 -9.70 11.49 5.74
C VAL A 230 -8.39 12.26 5.97
N TRP A 231 -7.93 12.36 7.21
CA TRP A 231 -6.62 12.95 7.55
C TRP A 231 -5.47 12.31 6.77
N ASN A 232 -5.43 10.98 6.77
CA ASN A 232 -4.43 10.23 6.04
C ASN A 232 -4.51 10.50 4.52
N SER A 233 -5.72 10.59 3.98
CA SER A 233 -5.97 10.83 2.55
C SER A 233 -5.54 12.23 2.12
N VAL A 234 -5.81 13.27 2.91
CA VAL A 234 -5.41 14.65 2.61
C VAL A 234 -3.90 14.80 2.64
N ILE A 235 -3.24 14.26 3.67
CA ILE A 235 -1.78 14.26 3.76
C ILE A 235 -1.19 13.50 2.56
N ARG A 236 -1.73 12.32 2.24
CA ARG A 236 -1.29 11.52 1.11
C ARG A 236 -1.48 12.22 -0.23
N ALA A 237 -2.60 12.92 -0.43
CA ALA A 237 -2.87 13.66 -1.66
C ALA A 237 -1.79 14.74 -1.92
N ARG A 238 -1.40 15.47 -0.86
CA ARG A 238 -0.30 16.44 -0.92
C ARG A 238 1.06 15.79 -1.17
N THR A 239 1.37 14.67 -0.50
CA THR A 239 2.65 13.98 -0.70
C THR A 239 2.79 13.37 -2.08
N MET A 240 1.69 12.87 -2.68
CA MET A 240 1.66 12.38 -4.06
C MET A 240 1.97 13.48 -5.09
N ASN A 241 1.57 14.73 -4.82
CA ASN A 241 1.91 15.89 -5.64
C ASN A 241 3.30 16.47 -5.34
N GLY A 242 4.08 15.85 -4.44
CA GLY A 242 5.40 16.35 -4.03
C GLY A 242 5.36 17.60 -3.12
N ASP A 243 4.19 18.04 -2.66
CA ASP A 243 4.02 19.19 -1.75
C ASP A 243 4.13 18.73 -0.29
N ILE A 244 5.35 18.40 0.10
CA ILE A 244 5.63 17.81 1.41
C ILE A 244 5.49 18.86 2.53
N ALA A 245 5.74 20.15 2.22
CA ALA A 245 5.54 21.22 3.18
C ALA A 245 4.05 21.44 3.52
N ALA A 246 3.15 21.44 2.54
CA ALA A 246 1.71 21.50 2.82
C ALA A 246 1.21 20.24 3.53
N ALA A 247 1.70 19.06 3.15
CA ALA A 247 1.40 17.82 3.87
C ALA A 247 1.80 17.90 5.36
N ARG A 248 2.94 18.54 5.65
CA ARG A 248 3.38 18.79 7.03
C ARG A 248 2.41 19.70 7.78
N ILE A 249 1.90 20.76 7.15
CA ILE A 249 0.92 21.66 7.77
C ILE A 249 -0.38 20.90 8.10
N TRP A 250 -0.82 20.01 7.22
CA TRP A 250 -1.96 19.13 7.49
C TRP A 250 -1.72 18.20 8.68
N LEU A 251 -0.52 17.64 8.82
CA LEU A 251 -0.15 16.88 10.00
C LEU A 251 -0.18 17.75 11.28
N GLU A 252 0.27 19.01 11.23
CA GLU A 252 0.16 19.91 12.39
C GLU A 252 -1.29 20.21 12.76
N ARG A 253 -2.19 20.38 11.77
CA ARG A 253 -3.64 20.54 12.04
C ARG A 253 -4.24 19.33 12.74
N TYR A 254 -3.89 18.13 12.29
CA TYR A 254 -4.28 16.89 12.95
C TYR A 254 -3.81 16.87 14.41
N ARG A 255 -2.55 17.22 14.65
CA ARG A 255 -1.96 17.31 16.00
C ARG A 255 -2.69 18.33 16.88
N VAL A 256 -3.01 19.50 16.36
CA VAL A 256 -3.78 20.51 17.11
C VAL A 256 -5.10 19.94 17.60
N LEU A 257 -5.88 19.28 16.73
CA LEU A 257 -7.15 18.67 17.14
C LEU A 257 -7.00 17.50 18.11
N LEU A 258 -5.89 16.76 18.07
CA LEU A 258 -5.65 15.71 19.05
C LEU A 258 -5.55 16.25 20.48
N HIS A 259 -5.17 17.53 20.65
CA HIS A 259 -4.91 18.13 21.96
C HIS A 259 -5.92 19.23 22.34
N ILE A 260 -6.93 19.50 21.52
CA ILE A 260 -8.01 20.42 21.84
C ILE A 260 -9.31 19.63 21.95
N GLU A 261 -10.06 19.88 23.02
CA GLU A 261 -11.39 19.31 23.19
C GLU A 261 -12.35 19.92 22.17
N THR A 262 -12.82 19.09 21.24
CA THR A 262 -13.80 19.44 20.21
C THR A 262 -14.70 18.23 19.97
N PRO A 263 -15.97 18.41 19.55
CA PRO A 263 -16.85 17.29 19.22
C PRO A 263 -16.32 16.45 18.04
N PHE A 264 -15.44 17.02 17.23
CA PHE A 264 -14.86 16.39 16.04
C PHE A 264 -13.40 15.97 16.24
N ARG A 265 -12.99 15.72 17.48
CA ARG A 265 -11.63 15.26 17.80
C ARG A 265 -11.36 13.93 17.07
N PRO A 266 -10.28 13.82 16.27
CA PRO A 266 -9.96 12.57 15.61
C PRO A 266 -9.52 11.50 16.60
N THR A 267 -9.81 10.24 16.27
CA THR A 267 -9.18 9.11 16.94
C THR A 267 -7.64 9.18 16.75
N PRO A 268 -6.84 9.08 17.83
CA PRO A 268 -5.39 9.04 17.71
C PRO A 268 -4.94 7.82 16.91
N THR A 269 -4.25 8.03 15.80
CA THR A 269 -3.75 6.94 14.95
C THR A 269 -2.37 7.26 14.39
N ALA A 270 -1.61 6.21 14.12
CA ALA A 270 -0.26 6.34 13.60
C ALA A 270 -0.22 6.58 12.07
N SER A 271 -1.35 6.42 11.36
CA SER A 271 -1.41 6.46 9.89
C SER A 271 -0.96 7.81 9.28
N PRO A 272 -1.38 8.98 9.80
CA PRO A 272 -0.89 10.28 9.32
C PRO A 272 0.63 10.42 9.39
N TYR A 273 1.25 9.93 10.47
CA TYR A 273 2.71 9.95 10.66
C TYR A 273 3.41 9.01 9.69
N LEU A 274 2.89 7.79 9.52
CA LEU A 274 3.46 6.80 8.59
C LEU A 274 3.44 7.32 7.14
N THR A 275 2.35 7.94 6.71
CA THR A 275 2.25 8.57 5.38
C THR A 275 3.32 9.64 5.19
N MET A 276 3.54 10.48 6.20
CA MET A 276 4.59 11.50 6.17
C MET A 276 6.00 10.89 6.18
N MET A 277 6.22 9.82 6.95
CA MET A 277 7.50 9.10 7.00
C MET A 277 7.85 8.48 5.64
N HIS A 278 6.87 7.88 4.95
CA HIS A 278 7.06 7.37 3.59
C HIS A 278 7.40 8.47 2.59
N ALA A 279 6.77 9.64 2.73
CA ALA A 279 7.09 10.78 1.86
C ALA A 279 8.54 11.27 2.08
N CYS A 280 8.99 11.34 3.34
CA CYS A 280 10.34 11.78 3.68
C CYS A 280 11.43 10.72 3.46
N SER A 281 11.09 9.44 3.26
CA SER A 281 12.09 8.37 3.09
C SER A 281 12.72 8.35 1.69
N SER A 282 12.00 8.84 0.68
CA SER A 282 12.47 8.93 -0.70
C SER A 282 13.44 10.10 -0.92
N THR A 283 14.35 9.97 -1.89
CA THR A 283 15.30 11.03 -2.26
C THR A 283 14.59 12.28 -2.76
N SER A 284 13.63 12.11 -3.66
CA SER A 284 12.83 13.22 -4.20
C SER A 284 12.00 13.89 -3.10
N GLY A 285 11.37 13.09 -2.23
CA GLY A 285 10.51 13.60 -1.16
C GLY A 285 11.27 14.41 -0.11
N ILE A 286 12.43 13.95 0.36
CA ILE A 286 13.21 14.75 1.33
C ILE A 286 13.76 16.02 0.69
N ARG A 287 14.20 15.98 -0.58
CA ARG A 287 14.68 17.17 -1.29
C ARG A 287 13.55 18.19 -1.43
N ALA A 288 12.37 17.75 -1.87
CA ALA A 288 11.18 18.60 -1.96
C ALA A 288 10.82 19.19 -0.59
N TYR A 289 10.80 18.37 0.47
CA TYR A 289 10.52 18.84 1.83
C TYR A 289 11.51 19.91 2.28
N VAL A 290 12.81 19.69 2.09
CA VAL A 290 13.85 20.66 2.46
C VAL A 290 13.71 21.94 1.63
N GLN A 291 13.48 21.86 0.33
CA GLN A 291 13.35 23.03 -0.56
C GLN A 291 12.12 23.88 -0.23
N GLN A 292 10.97 23.25 0.03
CA GLN A 292 9.70 23.92 0.32
C GLN A 292 9.60 24.40 1.77
N SER A 293 10.41 23.83 2.68
CA SER A 293 10.36 24.14 4.10
C SER A 293 10.93 25.52 4.44
N PRO A 294 10.36 26.20 5.46
CA PRO A 294 10.92 27.43 6.01
C PRO A 294 12.38 27.27 6.46
N ALA A 295 13.14 28.38 6.46
CA ALA A 295 14.54 28.39 6.90
C ALA A 295 14.72 27.82 8.33
N SER A 296 13.77 28.06 9.23
CA SER A 296 13.79 27.49 10.60
C SER A 296 13.73 25.97 10.61
N THR A 297 12.88 25.38 9.77
CA THR A 297 12.74 23.92 9.66
C THR A 297 13.99 23.31 9.06
N ARG A 298 14.56 23.93 8.02
CA ARG A 298 15.85 23.52 7.46
C ARG A 298 16.97 23.57 8.51
N ARG A 299 17.05 24.63 9.32
CA ARG A 299 18.01 24.73 10.42
C ARG A 299 17.79 23.67 11.50
N MET A 300 16.55 23.38 11.86
CA MET A 300 16.23 22.32 12.82
C MET A 300 16.66 20.95 12.29
N LEU A 301 16.32 20.62 11.03
CA LEU A 301 16.77 19.37 10.41
C LEU A 301 18.29 19.29 10.33
N ARG A 302 18.99 20.40 10.05
CA ARG A 302 20.47 20.45 10.09
C ARG A 302 21.01 20.16 11.48
N ARG A 303 20.47 20.77 12.54
CA ARG A 303 20.91 20.52 13.92
C ARG A 303 20.74 19.06 14.30
N LEU A 304 19.57 18.50 14.02
CA LEU A 304 19.28 17.09 14.27
C LEU A 304 20.12 16.13 13.41
N SER A 305 20.56 16.59 12.23
CA SER A 305 21.46 15.84 11.34
C SER A 305 22.90 15.82 11.87
N CYS A 306 23.34 16.89 12.53
CA CYS A 306 24.68 17.04 13.09
C CYS A 306 24.86 16.36 14.46
N GLU A 307 23.77 16.08 15.19
CA GLU A 307 23.83 15.46 16.51
C GLU A 307 24.10 13.94 16.50
N GLU A 308 23.96 13.26 15.35
CA GLU A 308 24.07 11.79 15.30
C GLU A 308 25.23 11.17 14.52
N ASP A 309 25.92 11.84 13.58
CA ASP A 309 27.08 11.24 12.87
C ASP A 309 27.88 12.34 12.13
N VAL A 310 29.14 12.57 12.52
CA VAL A 310 30.02 13.62 11.94
C VAL A 310 30.70 13.17 10.63
N ASP A 311 30.70 11.88 10.29
CA ASP A 311 31.65 11.36 9.28
C ASP A 311 31.08 10.94 7.91
N LEU A 312 29.80 11.16 7.59
CA LEU A 312 29.26 10.80 6.26
C LEU A 312 28.47 11.95 5.62
N MET A 313 29.16 12.69 4.74
CA MET A 313 28.56 13.62 3.78
C MET A 313 27.52 12.93 2.87
N MET A 314 26.60 13.75 2.33
CA MET A 314 25.59 13.45 1.29
C MET A 314 24.23 12.88 1.77
N GLU A 315 23.21 13.76 1.85
CA GLU A 315 21.75 13.51 1.87
C GLU A 315 21.11 12.56 2.90
N SER A 316 21.86 11.59 3.43
CA SER A 316 21.48 10.61 4.44
C SER A 316 20.98 11.23 5.75
N PRO A 317 21.63 12.27 6.33
CA PRO A 317 21.31 12.66 7.70
C PRO A 317 19.99 13.44 7.78
N TYR A 318 19.58 14.15 6.72
CA TYR A 318 18.29 14.85 6.68
C TYR A 318 17.08 13.89 6.69
N ARG A 319 17.18 12.73 6.04
CA ARG A 319 16.09 11.74 6.02
C ARG A 319 15.89 11.14 7.38
N THR A 320 16.98 10.71 8.00
CA THR A 320 17.00 10.20 9.37
C THR A 320 16.44 11.23 10.35
N ALA A 321 16.95 12.46 10.31
CA ALA A 321 16.48 13.55 11.16
C ALA A 321 14.97 13.80 10.99
N ALA A 322 14.46 13.78 9.76
CA ALA A 322 13.04 13.96 9.48
C ALA A 322 12.18 12.79 10.04
N ILE A 323 12.61 11.54 9.86
CA ILE A 323 11.88 10.36 10.34
C ILE A 323 11.88 10.30 11.87
N HIS A 324 13.03 10.54 12.51
CA HIS A 324 13.12 10.57 13.97
C HIS A 324 12.38 11.77 14.57
N HIS A 325 12.34 12.91 13.89
CA HIS A 325 11.46 14.02 14.26
C HIS A 325 9.99 13.58 14.23
N LEU A 326 9.54 12.89 13.17
CA LEU A 326 8.18 12.35 13.10
C LEU A 326 7.87 11.36 14.22
N LEU A 327 8.83 10.51 14.58
CA LEU A 327 8.70 9.58 15.71
C LEU A 327 8.54 10.31 17.05
N ARG A 328 9.32 11.36 17.29
CA ARG A 328 9.21 12.19 18.52
C ARG A 328 7.89 12.92 18.63
N LEU A 329 7.34 13.40 17.51
CA LEU A 329 6.02 14.03 17.52
C LEU A 329 4.95 13.01 17.89
N MET A 330 4.99 11.84 17.27
CA MET A 330 4.06 10.75 17.57
C MET A 330 4.10 10.35 19.06
N GLN A 331 5.29 10.31 19.66
CA GLN A 331 5.47 10.10 21.11
C GLN A 331 4.89 11.25 21.94
N THR A 332 5.13 12.50 21.53
CA THR A 332 4.56 13.70 22.18
C THR A 332 3.03 13.70 22.14
N ASP A 333 2.47 13.19 21.06
CA ASP A 333 1.03 13.05 20.85
C ASP A 333 0.47 11.76 21.45
N ARG A 334 1.30 11.01 22.21
CA ARG A 334 0.95 9.76 22.92
C ARG A 334 0.38 8.67 22.01
N ILE A 335 0.84 8.61 20.76
CA ILE A 335 0.44 7.60 19.79
C ILE A 335 1.47 6.47 19.78
N VAL A 336 1.01 5.25 20.03
CA VAL A 336 1.85 4.05 20.00
C VAL A 336 2.11 3.63 18.55
N PRO A 337 3.38 3.39 18.14
CA PRO A 337 3.67 2.87 16.81
C PRO A 337 3.01 1.51 16.59
N GLY A 338 2.23 1.37 15.51
CA GLY A 338 1.73 0.07 15.08
C GLY A 338 2.80 -0.75 14.34
N VAL A 339 2.49 -2.02 14.06
CA VAL A 339 3.37 -2.95 13.32
C VAL A 339 3.88 -2.36 12.00
N ALA A 340 3.04 -1.63 11.26
CA ALA A 340 3.44 -1.02 10.00
C ALA A 340 4.58 0.00 10.16
N ILE A 341 4.52 0.87 11.18
CA ILE A 341 5.59 1.82 11.48
C ILE A 341 6.85 1.09 11.94
N LEU A 342 6.71 0.10 12.81
CA LEU A 342 7.87 -0.64 13.32
C LEU A 342 8.58 -1.42 12.21
N ASN A 343 7.85 -2.04 11.28
CA ASN A 343 8.44 -2.71 10.11
C ASN A 343 9.12 -1.71 9.18
N PHE A 344 8.51 -0.53 8.99
CA PHE A 344 9.12 0.57 8.24
C PHE A 344 10.44 1.03 8.89
N LEU A 345 10.43 1.32 10.20
CA LEU A 345 11.61 1.75 10.94
C LEU A 345 12.70 0.67 10.97
N THR A 346 12.33 -0.60 11.14
CA THR A 346 13.25 -1.74 11.07
C THR A 346 13.99 -1.75 9.73
N SER A 347 13.25 -1.64 8.62
CA SER A 347 13.83 -1.63 7.28
C SER A 347 14.65 -0.36 7.01
N PHE A 348 14.19 0.79 7.50
CA PHE A 348 14.83 2.08 7.34
C PHE A 348 16.19 2.12 8.06
N GLU A 349 16.23 1.74 9.34
CA GLU A 349 17.47 1.69 10.14
C GLU A 349 18.44 0.63 9.58
N ALA A 350 17.93 -0.54 9.19
CA ALA A 350 18.73 -1.56 8.52
C ALA A 350 19.35 -1.05 7.21
N GLY A 351 18.58 -0.34 6.39
CA GLY A 351 19.08 0.29 5.16
C GLY A 351 20.16 1.36 5.39
N ARG A 352 20.27 1.89 6.61
CA ARG A 352 21.32 2.83 7.05
C ARG A 352 22.43 2.19 7.87
N ASN A 353 22.47 0.85 7.89
CA ASN A 353 23.42 0.07 8.69
C ASN A 353 23.34 0.31 10.22
N ARG A 354 22.20 0.81 10.72
CA ARG A 354 21.96 1.01 12.15
C ARG A 354 21.29 -0.22 12.75
N ILE A 355 22.00 -1.35 12.65
CA ILE A 355 21.46 -2.69 12.95
C ILE A 355 20.87 -2.76 14.36
N THR A 356 21.55 -2.21 15.37
CA THR A 356 21.06 -2.19 16.76
C THR A 356 19.69 -1.52 16.91
N ASN A 357 19.45 -0.41 16.22
CA ASN A 357 18.14 0.26 16.24
C ASN A 357 17.09 -0.52 15.45
N GLY A 358 17.46 -1.06 14.29
CA GLY A 358 16.60 -1.94 13.50
C GLY A 358 16.14 -3.16 14.31
N THR A 359 17.05 -3.81 15.03
CA THR A 359 16.76 -4.93 15.94
C THR A 359 15.78 -4.53 17.05
N LYS A 360 15.96 -3.37 17.69
CA LYS A 360 15.02 -2.88 18.73
C LYS A 360 13.60 -2.75 18.18
N PHE A 361 13.43 -2.14 17.00
CA PHE A 361 12.11 -2.01 16.38
C PHE A 361 11.54 -3.35 15.91
N ALA A 362 12.38 -4.27 15.43
CA ALA A 362 11.96 -5.62 15.07
C ALA A 362 11.41 -6.38 16.29
N HIS A 363 12.10 -6.32 17.43
CA HIS A 363 11.60 -6.92 18.68
C HIS A 363 10.26 -6.33 19.10
N GLN A 364 10.11 -5.00 19.06
CA GLN A 364 8.83 -4.36 19.36
C GLN A 364 7.72 -4.84 18.40
N ALA A 365 8.01 -4.98 17.10
CA ALA A 365 7.04 -5.47 16.11
C ALA A 365 6.60 -6.92 16.37
N LEU A 366 7.52 -7.76 16.87
CA LEU A 366 7.25 -9.15 17.25
C LEU A 366 6.40 -9.26 18.52
N ILE A 367 6.40 -8.23 19.39
CA ILE A 367 5.64 -8.18 20.65
C ILE A 367 4.21 -7.66 20.45
N LEU A 368 3.98 -6.74 19.50
CA LEU A 368 2.68 -6.11 19.28
C LEU A 368 1.49 -7.02 18.89
N PRO A 369 1.63 -8.18 18.22
CA PRO A 369 0.47 -9.03 17.96
C PRO A 369 -0.01 -9.68 19.27
N TRP A 370 -0.92 -9.00 19.97
CA TRP A 370 -1.56 -9.45 21.21
C TRP A 370 -2.65 -10.48 20.92
N ASP A 371 -2.30 -11.75 21.13
CA ASP A 371 -3.16 -12.77 21.71
C ASP A 371 -2.22 -13.64 22.56
N CYS A 372 -2.37 -13.59 23.88
CA CYS A 372 -1.42 -14.07 24.91
C CYS A 372 -0.99 -15.53 24.77
N ASN A 373 -1.70 -16.32 23.95
CA ASN A 373 -1.54 -17.76 23.85
C ASN A 373 -0.79 -18.22 22.59
N ARG A 374 -0.50 -17.33 21.62
CA ARG A 374 0.22 -17.72 20.40
C ARG A 374 1.08 -16.57 19.86
N VAL A 375 2.36 -16.55 20.22
CA VAL A 375 3.35 -15.66 19.60
C VAL A 375 3.37 -15.95 18.08
N ARG A 376 2.86 -15.02 17.28
CA ARG A 376 2.80 -15.11 15.82
C ARG A 376 3.42 -13.87 15.20
N VAL A 377 4.37 -14.07 14.29
CA VAL A 377 4.95 -12.98 13.49
C VAL A 377 3.87 -12.41 12.57
N HIS A 378 3.68 -11.09 12.59
CA HIS A 378 2.78 -10.45 11.64
C HIS A 378 3.32 -10.59 10.21
N ARG A 379 2.44 -10.86 9.23
CA ARG A 379 2.88 -11.26 7.87
C ARG A 379 3.72 -10.21 7.15
N THR A 380 3.46 -8.93 7.41
CA THR A 380 4.24 -7.82 6.83
C THR A 380 5.61 -7.63 7.47
N THR A 381 5.89 -8.29 8.61
CA THR A 381 7.16 -8.16 9.35
C THR A 381 8.28 -9.00 8.74
N TYR A 382 7.96 -10.06 7.99
CA TYR A 382 8.98 -10.90 7.36
C TYR A 382 9.90 -10.12 6.42
N ALA A 383 9.34 -9.26 5.55
CA ALA A 383 10.14 -8.46 4.62
C ALA A 383 11.14 -7.56 5.35
N SER A 384 10.71 -6.89 6.43
CA SER A 384 11.59 -6.04 7.24
C SER A 384 12.67 -6.83 7.98
N LEU A 385 12.35 -8.04 8.45
CA LEU A 385 13.34 -8.92 9.08
C LEU A 385 14.40 -9.38 8.06
N PHE A 386 14.01 -9.75 6.84
CA PHE A 386 14.97 -10.08 5.80
C PHE A 386 15.89 -8.89 5.47
N THR A 387 15.35 -7.68 5.37
CA THR A 387 16.16 -6.46 5.20
C THR A 387 17.18 -6.29 6.33
N LEU A 388 16.77 -6.54 7.58
CA LEU A 388 17.66 -6.49 8.75
C LEU A 388 18.78 -7.54 8.67
N TYR A 389 18.44 -8.78 8.29
CA TYR A 389 19.42 -9.85 8.09
C TYR A 389 20.43 -9.52 7.00
N GLY A 390 19.97 -9.05 5.83
CA GLY A 390 20.86 -8.65 4.74
C GLY A 390 21.77 -7.48 5.15
N ALA A 391 21.25 -6.49 5.88
CA ALA A 391 22.07 -5.39 6.37
C ALA A 391 23.12 -5.85 7.38
N ALA A 392 22.74 -6.70 8.34
CA ALA A 392 23.66 -7.24 9.32
C ALA A 392 24.76 -8.12 8.67
N ALA A 393 24.42 -8.84 7.60
CA ALA A 393 25.38 -9.66 6.86
C ALA A 393 26.40 -8.87 6.05
N ARG A 394 26.00 -7.72 5.47
CA ARG A 394 26.95 -6.80 4.82
C ARG A 394 27.98 -6.21 5.78
N SER A 395 27.62 -6.11 7.05
CA SER A 395 28.44 -5.46 8.09
C SER A 395 29.23 -6.44 8.94
N ALA A 396 29.02 -7.74 8.76
CA ALA A 396 29.70 -8.78 9.50
C ALA A 396 30.94 -9.28 8.76
N SER A 397 32.01 -9.58 9.49
CA SER A 397 33.20 -10.24 8.95
C SER A 397 32.92 -11.66 8.42
N SER A 398 31.83 -12.29 8.88
CA SER A 398 31.35 -13.58 8.40
C SER A 398 29.85 -13.50 8.09
N PRO A 399 29.46 -13.29 6.81
CA PRO A 399 28.05 -13.13 6.41
C PRO A 399 27.14 -14.33 6.71
N ALA A 400 27.73 -15.54 6.83
CA ALA A 400 27.00 -16.79 7.04
C ALA A 400 26.54 -17.03 8.49
N ARG A 401 27.04 -16.27 9.49
CA ARG A 401 26.78 -16.50 10.93
C ARG A 401 26.03 -15.34 11.61
N VAL A 402 25.26 -14.59 10.85
CA VAL A 402 24.63 -13.36 11.31
C VAL A 402 23.30 -13.67 12.00
N ASP A 403 23.19 -13.29 13.28
CA ASP A 403 21.94 -13.35 14.06
C ASP A 403 21.69 -12.00 14.76
N PRO A 404 21.04 -11.05 14.06
CA PRO A 404 20.79 -9.72 14.58
C PRO A 404 19.70 -9.71 15.66
N LEU A 405 18.99 -10.82 15.89
CA LEU A 405 17.89 -10.94 16.85
C LEU A 405 18.31 -11.62 18.17
N SER A 406 19.55 -12.09 18.27
CA SER A 406 20.12 -12.78 19.43
C SER A 406 20.14 -11.95 20.72
N ASN A 407 20.18 -10.62 20.61
CA ASN A 407 20.26 -9.68 21.75
C ASN A 407 18.90 -9.30 22.36
N GLY A 408 17.82 -10.02 22.01
CA GLY A 408 16.45 -9.72 22.44
C GLY A 408 16.10 -10.18 23.86
N GLU A 409 15.05 -9.60 24.44
CA GLU A 409 14.52 -9.98 25.75
C GLU A 409 14.19 -11.49 25.85
N THR A 410 14.51 -12.08 27.00
CA THR A 410 14.45 -13.54 27.30
C THR A 410 13.07 -14.19 27.17
N LYS A 411 11.99 -13.40 27.04
CA LYS A 411 10.61 -13.91 26.97
C LYS A 411 10.27 -14.62 25.65
N PHE A 412 11.07 -14.47 24.60
CA PHE A 412 10.77 -14.99 23.25
C PHE A 412 11.83 -15.94 22.68
N THR A 413 12.72 -16.49 23.50
CA THR A 413 13.84 -17.36 23.09
C THR A 413 13.44 -18.40 22.05
N LYS A 414 12.35 -19.15 22.28
CA LYS A 414 11.86 -20.18 21.33
C LYS A 414 11.44 -19.65 19.96
N LEU A 415 10.88 -18.43 19.88
CA LEU A 415 10.55 -17.84 18.58
C LEU A 415 11.81 -17.29 17.91
N LEU A 416 12.65 -16.59 18.65
CA LEU A 416 13.89 -16.01 18.13
C LEU A 416 14.82 -17.12 17.60
N GLU A 417 14.94 -18.24 18.29
CA GLU A 417 15.65 -19.44 17.82
C GLU A 417 15.13 -19.98 16.48
N ARG A 418 13.82 -19.86 16.23
CA ARG A 418 13.20 -20.27 14.95
C ARG A 418 13.38 -19.25 13.84
N LEU A 419 13.80 -18.02 14.17
CA LEU A 419 13.98 -16.93 13.23
C LEU A 419 15.44 -16.53 13.07
N ASN A 420 16.37 -17.17 13.77
CA ASN A 420 17.78 -16.78 13.94
C ASN A 420 18.66 -16.82 12.67
N THR A 421 18.16 -17.37 11.57
CA THR A 421 18.83 -17.30 10.27
C THR A 421 17.85 -16.95 9.17
N PRO A 422 18.30 -16.33 8.06
CA PRO A 422 17.43 -16.02 6.92
C PRO A 422 16.72 -17.28 6.36
N ARG A 423 17.41 -18.43 6.35
CA ARG A 423 16.83 -19.72 5.93
C ARG A 423 15.66 -20.14 6.82
N ARG A 424 15.86 -20.08 8.15
CA ARG A 424 14.82 -20.45 9.12
C ARG A 424 13.67 -19.45 9.11
N LEU A 425 13.97 -18.16 8.92
CA LEU A 425 12.98 -17.10 8.70
C LEU A 425 12.13 -17.38 7.46
N LEU A 426 12.73 -17.77 6.33
CA LEU A 426 12.02 -18.17 5.11
C LEU A 426 11.13 -19.39 5.34
N PHE A 427 11.67 -20.43 5.97
CA PHE A 427 10.89 -21.62 6.32
C PHE A 427 9.68 -21.29 7.21
N HIS A 428 9.89 -20.46 8.24
CA HIS A 428 8.81 -20.00 9.11
C HIS A 428 7.78 -19.16 8.34
N CYS A 429 8.23 -18.28 7.44
CA CYS A 429 7.37 -17.46 6.60
C CYS A 429 6.46 -18.33 5.72
N LEU A 430 7.02 -19.31 5.01
CA LEU A 430 6.28 -20.19 4.12
C LEU A 430 5.28 -21.07 4.89
N ASN A 431 5.65 -21.57 6.06
CA ASN A 431 4.70 -22.28 6.93
C ASN A 431 3.54 -21.39 7.39
N ALA A 432 3.78 -20.09 7.60
CA ALA A 432 2.71 -19.15 7.92
C ALA A 432 1.80 -18.88 6.70
N LEU A 433 2.36 -18.85 5.49
CA LEU A 433 1.61 -18.67 4.25
C LEU A 433 0.79 -19.91 3.85
N HIS A 434 1.31 -21.12 4.05
CA HIS A 434 0.57 -22.38 3.79
C HIS A 434 -0.66 -22.57 4.68
N ARG A 435 -0.74 -21.85 5.81
CA ARG A 435 -1.92 -21.86 6.69
C ARG A 435 -3.04 -20.94 6.20
N LEU A 436 -2.82 -20.20 5.11
CA LEU A 436 -3.83 -19.33 4.51
C LEU A 436 -4.71 -20.13 3.57
N ASP A 437 -6.00 -19.80 3.56
CA ASP A 437 -6.87 -20.21 2.46
C ASP A 437 -6.37 -19.59 1.13
N ALA A 438 -6.74 -20.22 0.02
CA ALA A 438 -6.27 -19.83 -1.31
C ALA A 438 -6.60 -18.36 -1.66
N MET A 439 -7.74 -17.84 -1.17
CA MET A 439 -8.17 -16.47 -1.44
C MET A 439 -7.29 -15.44 -0.70
N LYS A 440 -7.02 -15.68 0.59
CA LYS A 440 -6.13 -14.84 1.40
C LYS A 440 -4.69 -14.93 0.94
N LEU A 441 -4.23 -16.11 0.52
CA LEU A 441 -2.90 -16.29 -0.05
C LEU A 441 -2.76 -15.47 -1.34
N LYS A 442 -3.70 -15.61 -2.28
CA LYS A 442 -3.69 -14.84 -3.54
C LYS A 442 -3.74 -13.34 -3.29
N GLY A 443 -4.59 -12.89 -2.35
CA GLY A 443 -4.65 -11.48 -1.94
C GLY A 443 -3.33 -10.99 -1.37
N PHE A 444 -2.72 -11.75 -0.46
CA PHE A 444 -1.43 -11.43 0.13
C PHE A 444 -0.30 -11.38 -0.92
N CYS A 445 -0.18 -12.40 -1.76
CA CYS A 445 0.83 -12.47 -2.82
C CYS A 445 0.69 -11.30 -3.80
N SER A 446 -0.54 -10.92 -4.15
CA SER A 446 -0.77 -9.76 -5.04
C SER A 446 -0.36 -8.42 -4.44
N GLN A 447 -0.34 -8.30 -3.11
CA GLN A 447 -0.09 -7.02 -2.42
C GLN A 447 1.33 -6.91 -1.87
N TYR A 448 1.89 -8.01 -1.37
CA TYR A 448 3.16 -8.03 -0.63
C TYR A 448 4.13 -9.11 -1.12
N GLY A 449 3.71 -10.00 -2.03
CA GLY A 449 4.49 -11.15 -2.46
C GLY A 449 5.84 -10.75 -3.06
N THR A 450 5.83 -9.79 -3.99
CA THR A 450 7.06 -9.30 -4.65
C THR A 450 8.04 -8.72 -3.65
N GLN A 451 7.59 -7.79 -2.79
CA GLN A 451 8.44 -7.19 -1.76
C GLN A 451 9.03 -8.24 -0.81
N LEU A 452 8.20 -9.16 -0.32
CA LEU A 452 8.62 -10.20 0.60
C LEU A 452 9.70 -11.11 0.00
N LEU A 453 9.46 -11.63 -1.21
CA LEU A 453 10.36 -12.58 -1.85
C LEU A 453 11.64 -11.89 -2.34
N ASN A 454 11.56 -10.64 -2.81
CA ASN A 454 12.74 -9.86 -3.15
C ASN A 454 13.61 -9.57 -1.92
N SER A 455 13.01 -9.17 -0.79
CA SER A 455 13.75 -9.00 0.47
C SER A 455 14.39 -10.31 0.93
N ALA A 456 13.66 -11.43 0.84
CA ALA A 456 14.18 -12.75 1.18
C ALA A 456 15.38 -13.14 0.30
N LEU A 457 15.23 -13.01 -1.02
CA LEU A 457 16.27 -13.31 -2.00
C LEU A 457 17.53 -12.49 -1.73
N ALA A 458 17.39 -11.17 -1.58
CA ALA A 458 18.50 -10.28 -1.29
C ALA A 458 19.24 -10.68 0.00
N ALA A 459 18.50 -10.97 1.07
CA ALA A 459 19.09 -11.37 2.35
C ALA A 459 19.82 -12.71 2.25
N LEU A 460 19.23 -13.70 1.59
CA LEU A 460 19.80 -15.04 1.44
C LEU A 460 21.08 -15.02 0.61
N LEU A 461 21.09 -14.27 -0.50
CA LEU A 461 22.30 -14.11 -1.32
C LEU A 461 23.40 -13.36 -0.55
N THR A 462 23.05 -12.29 0.17
CA THR A 462 24.02 -11.55 1.00
C THR A 462 24.63 -12.43 2.09
N CYS A 463 23.85 -13.34 2.69
CA CYS A 463 24.33 -14.32 3.66
C CYS A 463 25.03 -15.53 3.03
N GLN A 464 25.22 -15.54 1.70
CA GLN A 464 25.82 -16.63 0.93
C GLN A 464 25.06 -17.97 1.04
N ASP A 465 23.76 -17.92 1.35
CA ASP A 465 22.87 -19.07 1.37
C ASP A 465 22.19 -19.28 0.01
N TYR A 466 23.00 -19.60 -1.00
CA TYR A 466 22.53 -19.74 -2.38
C TYR A 466 21.48 -20.85 -2.55
N THR A 467 21.55 -21.93 -1.76
CA THR A 467 20.56 -23.02 -1.82
C THR A 467 19.17 -22.52 -1.43
N ALA A 468 19.07 -21.76 -0.33
CA ALA A 468 17.80 -21.18 0.08
C ALA A 468 17.37 -20.01 -0.83
N ALA A 469 18.32 -19.28 -1.43
CA ALA A 469 18.04 -18.27 -2.45
C ALA A 469 17.38 -18.89 -3.71
N LEU A 470 17.92 -19.99 -4.25
CA LEU A 470 17.31 -20.73 -5.36
C LEU A 470 15.90 -21.21 -5.01
N TYR A 471 15.70 -21.65 -3.77
CA TYR A 471 14.38 -22.03 -3.29
C TYR A 471 13.41 -20.83 -3.24
N ALA A 472 13.85 -19.65 -2.80
CA ALA A 472 13.06 -18.42 -2.84
C ALA A 472 12.68 -18.01 -4.26
N VAL A 473 13.58 -18.18 -5.24
CA VAL A 473 13.28 -17.96 -6.67
C VAL A 473 12.19 -18.90 -7.17
N GLY A 474 12.28 -20.20 -6.83
CA GLY A 474 11.23 -21.17 -7.17
C GLY A 474 9.88 -20.84 -6.51
N MET A 475 9.86 -20.13 -5.38
CA MET A 475 8.61 -19.68 -4.77
C MET A 475 7.92 -18.55 -5.53
N LEU A 476 8.65 -17.72 -6.28
CA LEU A 476 8.04 -16.67 -7.11
C LEU A 476 7.05 -17.28 -8.11
N GLU A 477 7.46 -18.35 -8.80
CA GLU A 477 6.61 -19.07 -9.75
C GLU A 477 5.44 -19.76 -9.05
N ARG A 478 5.71 -20.53 -7.98
CA ARG A 478 4.68 -21.30 -7.28
C ARG A 478 3.59 -20.42 -6.66
N LEU A 479 3.95 -19.22 -6.21
CA LEU A 479 3.02 -18.27 -5.60
C LEU A 479 2.41 -17.29 -6.62
N GLY A 480 2.74 -17.42 -7.91
CA GLY A 480 2.26 -16.52 -8.97
C GLY A 480 2.69 -15.07 -8.78
N VAL A 481 3.86 -14.85 -8.16
CA VAL A 481 4.43 -13.52 -7.93
C VAL A 481 5.30 -13.16 -9.13
N ARG A 482 4.95 -12.07 -9.82
CA ARG A 482 5.71 -11.59 -10.98
C ARG A 482 7.10 -11.10 -10.54
N ARG A 483 8.13 -11.55 -11.26
CA ARG A 483 9.50 -11.05 -11.15
C ARG A 483 9.56 -9.61 -11.66
N ASP A 484 10.27 -8.74 -10.96
CA ASP A 484 10.50 -7.36 -11.37
C ASP A 484 11.99 -7.09 -11.61
N ALA A 485 12.31 -5.89 -12.11
CA ALA A 485 13.70 -5.49 -12.36
C ALA A 485 14.58 -5.62 -11.11
N TYR A 486 14.01 -5.44 -9.91
CA TYR A 486 14.73 -5.56 -8.65
C TYR A 486 15.06 -7.02 -8.32
N THR A 487 14.15 -7.97 -8.62
CA THR A 487 14.45 -9.42 -8.50
C THR A 487 15.74 -9.76 -9.25
N TYR A 488 15.87 -9.28 -10.49
CA TYR A 488 17.05 -9.53 -11.32
C TYR A 488 18.29 -8.80 -10.80
N ALA A 489 18.14 -7.56 -10.35
CA ALA A 489 19.23 -6.79 -9.75
C ALA A 489 19.84 -7.50 -8.52
N CYS A 490 19.01 -8.07 -7.64
CA CYS A 490 19.51 -8.82 -6.47
C CYS A 490 20.38 -10.02 -6.85
N VAL A 491 20.03 -10.71 -7.94
CA VAL A 491 20.84 -11.83 -8.46
C VAL A 491 22.12 -11.31 -9.08
N TRP A 492 22.01 -10.24 -9.87
CA TRP A 492 23.12 -9.63 -10.60
C TRP A 492 24.22 -9.10 -9.68
N GLU A 493 23.86 -8.42 -8.59
CA GLU A 493 24.80 -7.86 -7.60
C GLU A 493 25.69 -8.92 -6.93
N GLN A 494 25.33 -10.19 -7.02
CA GLN A 494 25.98 -11.30 -6.30
C GLN A 494 26.71 -12.26 -7.23
N ILE A 495 26.68 -12.02 -8.54
CA ILE A 495 27.50 -12.72 -9.52
C ILE A 495 28.82 -11.96 -9.62
N PRO A 496 29.96 -12.54 -9.21
CA PRO A 496 31.25 -11.88 -9.37
C PRO A 496 31.48 -11.59 -10.85
N LEU A 497 31.81 -10.34 -11.17
CA LEU A 497 32.31 -9.91 -12.48
C LEU A 497 33.64 -10.64 -12.75
N GLN A 498 33.57 -11.83 -13.33
CA GLN A 498 34.67 -12.44 -14.06
C GLN A 498 34.39 -12.32 -15.56
N ASP A 499 35.44 -12.43 -16.38
CA ASP A 499 35.53 -12.00 -17.78
C ASP A 499 34.40 -12.48 -18.71
N THR A 500 33.62 -13.49 -18.31
CA THR A 500 32.25 -13.68 -18.78
C THR A 500 31.32 -14.12 -17.63
N ILE A 501 30.14 -13.50 -17.55
CA ILE A 501 29.08 -13.78 -16.54
C ILE A 501 28.73 -15.27 -16.47
N GLU A 502 28.81 -15.98 -17.60
CA GLU A 502 28.58 -17.41 -17.72
C GLU A 502 29.60 -18.26 -16.92
N GLN A 503 30.87 -17.86 -16.89
CA GLN A 503 31.91 -18.58 -16.15
C GLN A 503 31.80 -18.37 -14.64
N GLY A 504 31.51 -17.15 -14.18
CA GLY A 504 31.34 -16.85 -12.76
C GLY A 504 30.18 -17.63 -12.13
N ILE A 505 29.07 -17.77 -12.86
CA ILE A 505 27.89 -18.51 -12.42
C ILE A 505 28.15 -20.02 -12.44
N LYS A 506 28.76 -20.55 -13.52
CA LYS A 506 29.13 -21.97 -13.60
C LYS A 506 30.07 -22.33 -12.44
N GLN A 507 31.10 -21.54 -12.16
CA GLN A 507 32.04 -21.81 -11.08
C GLN A 507 31.39 -21.77 -9.70
N ALA A 508 30.52 -20.79 -9.41
CA ALA A 508 29.80 -20.71 -8.13
C ALA A 508 28.88 -21.92 -7.91
N ILE A 509 28.12 -22.33 -8.94
CA ILE A 509 27.22 -23.50 -8.89
C ILE A 509 28.03 -24.80 -8.79
N THR A 510 29.10 -24.96 -9.58
CA THR A 510 29.96 -26.15 -9.57
C THR A 510 30.68 -26.30 -8.22
N HIS A 511 31.24 -25.21 -7.68
CA HIS A 511 31.89 -25.21 -6.37
C HIS A 511 30.92 -25.64 -5.26
N GLN A 512 29.67 -25.15 -5.32
CA GLN A 512 28.68 -25.46 -4.31
C GLN A 512 28.09 -26.88 -4.43
N ILE A 513 27.90 -27.38 -5.66
CA ILE A 513 27.54 -28.78 -5.91
C ILE A 513 28.67 -29.69 -5.40
N SER A 514 29.93 -29.35 -5.63
CA SER A 514 31.07 -30.15 -5.15
C SER A 514 31.19 -30.17 -3.62
N THR A 515 30.84 -29.08 -2.92
CA THR A 515 30.79 -29.05 -1.44
C THR A 515 29.57 -29.76 -0.86
N LEU A 516 28.42 -29.75 -1.55
CA LEU A 516 27.20 -30.42 -1.10
C LEU A 516 27.15 -31.92 -1.41
N VAL A 517 27.85 -32.39 -2.44
CA VAL A 517 27.98 -33.83 -2.78
C VAL A 517 28.82 -34.59 -1.75
N LEU A 518 29.63 -33.90 -0.94
CA LEU A 518 30.45 -34.50 0.11
C LEU A 518 29.68 -34.73 1.44
N GLN A 519 28.45 -34.24 1.59
CA GLN A 519 27.63 -34.49 2.78
C GLN A 519 26.76 -35.75 2.58
N ARG A 520 27.18 -36.86 3.20
CA ARG A 520 26.65 -38.23 2.98
C ARG A 520 25.20 -38.46 3.46
N ASP A 521 24.65 -37.59 4.31
CA ASP A 521 23.29 -37.73 4.82
C ASP A 521 22.37 -36.67 4.22
N SER A 522 21.80 -36.98 3.05
CA SER A 522 20.95 -36.02 2.35
C SER A 522 19.45 -36.33 2.43
N PRO A 523 18.60 -35.36 2.83
CA PRO A 523 17.17 -35.58 2.97
C PRO A 523 16.43 -35.68 1.61
N ARG A 524 15.20 -36.21 1.64
CA ARG A 524 14.31 -36.50 0.49
C ARG A 524 14.18 -35.38 -0.57
N TRP A 525 14.47 -34.11 -0.26
CA TRP A 525 14.46 -33.01 -1.22
C TRP A 525 15.64 -33.02 -2.20
N MET A 526 16.78 -33.65 -1.87
CA MET A 526 17.86 -33.91 -2.83
C MET A 526 17.44 -34.92 -3.90
N HIS A 527 16.48 -35.81 -3.59
CA HIS A 527 15.87 -36.66 -4.59
C HIS A 527 14.95 -35.88 -5.55
N SER A 528 14.29 -34.83 -5.06
CA SER A 528 13.51 -33.90 -5.90
C SER A 528 14.39 -33.01 -6.78
N LEU A 529 15.57 -32.60 -6.31
CA LEU A 529 16.57 -31.90 -7.14
C LEU A 529 17.26 -32.83 -8.15
N ARG A 530 17.50 -34.10 -7.81
CA ARG A 530 17.95 -35.12 -8.77
C ARG A 530 16.88 -35.42 -9.82
N LYS A 531 15.61 -35.54 -9.43
CA LYS A 531 14.49 -35.64 -10.38
C LYS A 531 14.38 -34.41 -11.29
N LEU A 532 14.57 -33.20 -10.76
CA LEU A 532 14.62 -31.96 -11.56
C LEU A 532 15.81 -31.92 -12.54
N ARG A 533 16.97 -32.47 -12.14
CA ARG A 533 18.12 -32.70 -13.03
C ARG A 533 17.80 -33.71 -14.15
N ASP A 534 17.01 -34.74 -13.84
CA ASP A 534 16.71 -35.83 -14.79
C ASP A 534 15.49 -35.54 -15.70
N THR A 535 14.60 -34.61 -15.32
CA THR A 535 13.39 -34.29 -16.11
C THR A 535 13.39 -32.91 -16.77
N SER A 536 14.46 -32.11 -16.65
CA SER A 536 14.58 -30.85 -17.39
C SER A 536 15.90 -30.78 -18.14
N GLN A 537 15.86 -30.30 -19.39
CA GLN A 537 17.05 -29.81 -20.07
C GLN A 537 17.70 -28.77 -19.16
N ASP A 538 18.86 -29.16 -18.63
CA ASP A 538 19.86 -28.37 -17.94
C ASP A 538 19.33 -27.15 -17.14
N PRO A 539 19.06 -27.29 -15.82
CA PRO A 539 18.65 -26.16 -14.98
C PRO A 539 19.66 -25.00 -14.97
N VAL A 540 20.92 -25.25 -15.38
CA VAL A 540 21.90 -24.21 -15.66
C VAL A 540 21.57 -23.48 -16.97
N GLN A 541 21.16 -24.18 -18.04
CA GLN A 541 20.65 -23.54 -19.27
C GLN A 541 19.36 -22.76 -19.03
N GLU A 542 18.41 -23.26 -18.23
CA GLU A 542 17.19 -22.49 -17.95
C GLU A 542 17.51 -21.25 -17.08
N ALA A 543 18.37 -21.38 -16.07
CA ALA A 543 18.86 -20.21 -15.33
C ALA A 543 19.61 -19.22 -16.25
N MET A 544 20.45 -19.72 -17.16
CA MET A 544 21.17 -18.92 -18.15
C MET A 544 20.23 -18.26 -19.17
N LYS A 545 19.16 -18.93 -19.59
CA LYS A 545 18.13 -18.40 -20.49
C LYS A 545 17.31 -17.31 -19.81
N GLN A 546 16.96 -17.51 -18.54
CA GLN A 546 16.29 -16.51 -17.70
C GLN A 546 17.19 -15.29 -17.45
N ILE A 547 18.50 -15.49 -17.32
CA ILE A 547 19.49 -14.41 -17.16
C ILE A 547 19.75 -13.68 -18.49
N ALA A 548 19.79 -14.38 -19.62
CA ALA A 548 19.89 -13.77 -20.95
C ALA A 548 18.64 -12.93 -21.28
N LEU A 549 17.46 -13.40 -20.89
CA LEU A 549 16.20 -12.63 -20.97
C LEU A 549 16.25 -11.39 -20.07
N ALA A 550 16.75 -11.52 -18.84
CA ALA A 550 16.92 -10.40 -17.91
C ALA A 550 17.92 -9.35 -18.43
N HIS A 551 19.02 -9.78 -19.05
CA HIS A 551 20.00 -8.89 -19.69
C HIS A 551 19.38 -8.15 -20.87
N HIS A 552 18.60 -8.85 -21.71
CA HIS A 552 17.90 -8.24 -22.84
C HIS A 552 16.85 -7.20 -22.40
N GLU A 553 16.05 -7.49 -21.37
CA GLU A 553 15.09 -6.53 -20.80
C GLU A 553 15.77 -5.34 -20.12
N TYR A 554 16.84 -5.57 -19.35
CA TYR A 554 17.62 -4.51 -18.70
C TYR A 554 18.24 -3.55 -19.73
N THR A 555 18.83 -4.09 -20.79
CA THR A 555 19.45 -3.31 -21.88
C THR A 555 18.39 -2.51 -22.66
N ARG A 556 17.19 -3.06 -22.83
CA ARG A 556 16.06 -2.37 -23.48
C ARG A 556 15.49 -1.22 -22.65
N VAL A 557 15.46 -1.35 -21.31
CA VAL A 557 14.90 -0.35 -20.40
C VAL A 557 15.87 0.81 -20.12
N TYR A 558 17.19 0.58 -20.19
CA TYR A 558 18.20 1.59 -19.87
C TYR A 558 18.88 2.26 -21.07
N ASN A 559 18.64 1.77 -22.30
CA ASN A 559 19.08 2.42 -23.55
C ASN A 559 17.94 3.17 -24.28
N MET A 560 16.85 3.47 -23.57
CA MET A 560 15.83 4.48 -23.90
C MET A 560 15.87 5.55 -22.81
#